data_AF-A0A6V8CVE3-F1
#
_entry.id   AF-A0A6V8CVE3-F1
#
_cell.length_a   1.000
_cell.length_b   1.000
_cell.length_c   1.000
_cell.angle_alpha   90.00
_cell.angle_beta   90.00
_cell.angle_gamma   90.00
#
_symmetry.space_group_name_H-M   'P 1'
#
loop_
_entity.id
_entity.type
_entity.pdbx_description
1 polymer ?
#
loop_
_entity_poly.entity_id
_entity_poly.type
_entity_poly.pdbx_seq_one_letter_code
_entity_poly.pdbx_strand_id
1 'polypeptide(L)'
;NFYSVSISGYHIAEAGANPITQAALTLSNGLTYVELFRARGLDANKFLRNFSWFFSNGMDPEYSVIGRVSRRIWSIAMREMYDVGERGQKLKYHIQSSGRSLHAQEYTWNDYRTTMQALYALADNANSLHTNSRDEAFGTPTEDTVRDAVAIQLILSREYGWLQNENPLQGSFVAEWLTDHVEEQILGVFEEMHRRGGVLGSLEVNYQRNRIQDESMLYEHKKHDGTLPIIGVNTFTDPEAEALSADNADSFDMDVTRSDESEKRMVIKRNRKFQQEHTEASEVGIARLKQVAREGGNLFEAMMDIVEYCTVGQVTQALFETGGKFRRNM
;
A
#
# COMPACT_ATOMS: atom_id res chain seq x y z
N ASN A 1 -0.36 -21.17 -6.64
CA ASN A 1 -0.49 -20.48 -5.35
C ASN A 1 0.11 -19.07 -5.43
N PHE A 2 -0.34 -18.24 -6.37
CA PHE A 2 0.19 -16.88 -6.59
C PHE A 2 -0.97 -15.88 -6.49
N TYR A 3 -0.77 -14.78 -5.75
CA TYR A 3 -1.74 -13.69 -5.71
C TYR A 3 -1.49 -12.78 -6.91
N SER A 4 -2.46 -12.70 -7.83
CA SER A 4 -2.30 -11.92 -9.07
C SER A 4 -2.52 -10.43 -8.87
N VAL A 5 -3.24 -10.04 -7.81
CA VAL A 5 -3.52 -8.64 -7.48
C VAL A 5 -3.44 -8.48 -5.96
N SER A 6 -2.63 -7.50 -5.52
CA SER A 6 -2.66 -6.99 -4.15
C SER A 6 -3.37 -5.63 -4.16
N ILE A 7 -4.62 -5.61 -3.71
CA ILE A 7 -5.47 -4.41 -3.70
C ILE A 7 -5.02 -3.54 -2.53
N SER A 8 -4.39 -2.42 -2.85
CA SER A 8 -3.62 -1.64 -1.87
C SER A 8 -4.26 -0.31 -1.53
N GLY A 9 -4.41 -0.08 -0.23
CA GLY A 9 -4.70 1.20 0.41
C GLY A 9 -3.49 1.88 1.03
N TYR A 10 -2.39 1.16 1.25
CA TYR A 10 -1.18 1.73 1.85
C TYR A 10 -0.77 3.04 1.18
N HIS A 11 -0.59 3.03 -0.15
CA HIS A 11 -0.22 4.21 -0.92
C HIS A 11 -1.26 5.34 -0.89
N ILE A 12 -2.54 5.01 -0.68
CA ILE A 12 -3.62 5.99 -0.55
C ILE A 12 -3.49 6.73 0.80
N ALA A 13 -3.23 6.00 1.88
CA ALA A 13 -2.98 6.58 3.20
C ALA A 13 -1.68 7.42 3.24
N GLU A 14 -0.58 6.86 2.71
CA GLU A 14 0.70 7.57 2.66
C GLU A 14 0.63 8.87 1.84
N ALA A 15 -0.27 8.95 0.86
CA ALA A 15 -0.50 10.16 0.07
C ALA A 15 -1.30 11.25 0.79
N GLY A 16 -2.00 10.95 1.88
CA GLY A 16 -2.94 11.94 2.43
C GLY A 16 -4.10 11.40 3.25
N ALA A 17 -4.60 10.22 2.86
CA ALA A 17 -5.92 9.78 3.28
C ALA A 17 -5.97 9.39 4.76
N ASN A 18 -7.07 9.72 5.42
CA ASN A 18 -7.39 9.18 6.73
C ASN A 18 -7.77 7.68 6.63
N PRO A 19 -7.90 6.96 7.77
CA PRO A 19 -8.15 5.51 7.77
C PRO A 19 -9.44 5.12 7.04
N ILE A 20 -10.50 5.92 7.17
CA ILE A 20 -11.80 5.68 6.52
C ILE A 20 -11.64 5.74 5.01
N THR A 21 -11.05 6.82 4.50
CA THR A 21 -10.83 7.01 3.07
C THR A 21 -9.89 5.95 2.51
N GLN A 22 -8.83 5.58 3.24
CA GLN A 22 -7.99 4.45 2.86
C GLN A 22 -8.83 3.20 2.62
N ALA A 23 -9.56 2.71 3.64
CA ALA A 23 -10.28 1.45 3.53
C ALA A 23 -11.41 1.53 2.49
N ALA A 24 -12.13 2.64 2.44
CA ALA A 24 -13.23 2.80 1.50
C ALA A 24 -12.78 2.77 0.04
N LEU A 25 -11.73 3.53 -0.30
CA LEU A 25 -11.21 3.53 -1.68
C LEU A 25 -10.61 2.16 -2.04
N THR A 26 -9.93 1.52 -1.10
CA THR A 26 -9.32 0.20 -1.32
C THR A 26 -10.38 -0.87 -1.56
N LEU A 27 -11.40 -0.95 -0.69
CA LEU A 27 -12.49 -1.93 -0.83
C LEU A 27 -13.29 -1.69 -2.11
N SER A 28 -13.57 -0.43 -2.44
CA SER A 28 -14.23 -0.06 -3.70
C SER A 28 -13.44 -0.49 -4.94
N ASN A 29 -12.11 -0.32 -4.93
CA ASN A 29 -11.24 -0.81 -5.99
C ASN A 29 -11.30 -2.34 -6.11
N GLY A 30 -11.31 -3.06 -4.99
CA GLY A 30 -11.47 -4.51 -4.99
C GLY A 30 -12.80 -4.98 -5.58
N LEU A 31 -13.91 -4.36 -5.17
CA LEU A 31 -15.24 -4.64 -5.74
C LEU A 31 -15.27 -4.33 -7.24
N THR A 32 -14.61 -3.27 -7.69
CA THR A 32 -14.47 -2.94 -9.11
C THR A 32 -13.71 -4.03 -9.88
N TYR A 33 -12.63 -4.58 -9.32
CA TYR A 33 -11.95 -5.72 -9.94
C TYR A 33 -12.86 -6.97 -10.04
N VAL A 34 -13.70 -7.22 -9.03
CA VAL A 34 -14.69 -8.31 -9.10
C VAL A 34 -15.64 -8.10 -10.27
N GLU A 35 -16.22 -6.90 -10.39
CA GLU A 35 -17.14 -6.56 -11.48
C GLU A 35 -16.46 -6.66 -12.85
N LEU A 36 -15.25 -6.12 -13.00
CA LEU A 36 -14.48 -6.19 -14.25
C LEU A 36 -14.18 -7.65 -14.67
N PHE A 37 -13.85 -8.51 -13.71
CA PHE A 37 -13.53 -9.91 -14.01
C PHE A 37 -14.78 -10.72 -14.32
N ARG A 38 -15.88 -10.48 -13.61
CA ARG A 38 -17.19 -11.09 -13.90
C ARG A 38 -17.73 -10.65 -15.26
N ALA A 39 -17.58 -9.39 -15.64
CA ALA A 39 -17.97 -8.88 -16.95
C ALA A 39 -17.20 -9.56 -18.09
N ARG A 40 -16.01 -10.12 -17.81
CA ARG A 40 -15.24 -10.97 -18.74
C ARG A 40 -15.61 -12.45 -18.68
N GLY A 41 -16.65 -12.83 -17.95
CA GLY A 41 -17.11 -14.22 -17.80
C GLY A 41 -16.26 -15.07 -16.86
N LEU A 42 -15.41 -14.47 -16.03
CA LEU A 42 -14.57 -15.22 -15.08
C LEU A 42 -15.37 -15.59 -13.81
N ASP A 43 -15.16 -16.82 -13.34
CA ASP A 43 -15.76 -17.33 -12.11
C ASP A 43 -15.09 -16.73 -10.86
N ALA A 44 -15.85 -15.98 -10.08
CA ALA A 44 -15.42 -15.34 -8.84
C ALA A 44 -14.81 -16.34 -7.84
N ASN A 45 -15.35 -17.56 -7.74
CA ASN A 45 -14.79 -18.60 -6.86
C ASN A 45 -13.39 -19.04 -7.29
N LYS A 46 -13.03 -18.86 -8.56
CA LYS A 46 -11.71 -19.20 -9.10
C LYS A 46 -10.71 -18.08 -8.92
N PHE A 47 -11.06 -16.83 -9.24
CA PHE A 47 -10.07 -15.75 -9.21
C PHE A 47 -9.90 -15.11 -7.83
N LEU A 48 -10.94 -15.05 -6.98
CA LEU A 48 -10.86 -14.37 -5.68
C LEU A 48 -9.86 -15.00 -4.71
N ARG A 49 -9.57 -16.30 -4.86
CA ARG A 49 -8.53 -16.98 -4.07
C ARG A 49 -7.12 -16.43 -4.31
N ASN A 50 -6.95 -15.66 -5.39
CA ASN A 50 -5.69 -15.03 -5.81
C ASN A 50 -5.70 -13.51 -5.58
N PHE A 51 -6.66 -12.97 -4.82
CA PHE A 51 -6.61 -11.60 -4.33
C PHE A 51 -5.97 -11.56 -2.95
N SER A 52 -5.11 -10.57 -2.74
CA SER A 52 -4.64 -10.14 -1.44
C SER A 52 -4.92 -8.65 -1.25
N TRP A 53 -4.83 -8.20 -0.02
CA TRP A 53 -5.09 -6.82 0.36
C TRP A 53 -3.89 -6.24 1.08
N PHE A 54 -3.72 -4.92 1.01
CA PHE A 54 -2.59 -4.25 1.62
C PHE A 54 -2.98 -2.88 2.18
N PHE A 55 -2.97 -2.72 3.51
CA PHE A 55 -3.31 -1.47 4.18
C PHE A 55 -2.11 -0.88 4.95
N SER A 56 -2.15 0.44 5.18
CA SER A 56 -1.32 1.14 6.16
C SER A 56 -2.00 1.12 7.54
N ASN A 57 -1.20 1.07 8.60
CA ASN A 57 -1.61 1.36 9.98
C ASN A 57 -0.86 2.59 10.50
N GLY A 58 -1.61 3.65 10.79
CA GLY A 58 -1.11 4.85 11.46
C GLY A 58 -1.52 4.93 12.92
N MET A 59 -1.54 6.15 13.47
CA MET A 59 -1.78 6.42 14.89
C MET A 59 -3.25 6.62 15.24
N ASP A 60 -4.10 6.95 14.26
CA ASP A 60 -5.53 7.19 14.44
C ASP A 60 -6.26 5.94 15.01
N PRO A 61 -7.28 6.12 15.86
CA PRO A 61 -7.95 5.02 16.55
C PRO A 61 -8.60 4.02 15.59
N GLU A 62 -9.10 4.46 14.44
CA GLU A 62 -9.78 3.63 13.44
C GLU A 62 -8.87 2.52 12.89
N TYR A 63 -7.55 2.71 12.88
CA TYR A 63 -6.59 1.67 12.49
C TYR A 63 -6.64 0.43 13.40
N SER A 64 -7.11 0.57 14.65
CA SER A 64 -7.28 -0.56 15.57
C SER A 64 -8.38 -1.57 15.16
N VAL A 65 -9.28 -1.16 14.25
CA VAL A 65 -10.41 -1.98 13.78
C VAL A 65 -10.46 -2.11 12.25
N ILE A 66 -9.51 -1.53 11.52
CA ILE A 66 -9.57 -1.42 10.06
C ILE A 66 -9.62 -2.78 9.35
N GLY A 67 -8.93 -3.78 9.89
CA GLY A 67 -8.87 -5.13 9.35
C GLY A 67 -10.18 -5.89 9.57
N ARG A 68 -10.75 -5.86 10.79
CA ARG A 68 -12.04 -6.50 11.08
C ARG A 68 -13.19 -5.87 10.30
N VAL A 69 -13.22 -4.54 10.15
CA VAL A 69 -14.24 -3.86 9.35
C VAL A 69 -14.11 -4.27 7.89
N SER A 70 -12.89 -4.24 7.34
CA SER A 70 -12.64 -4.68 5.96
C SER A 70 -13.06 -6.13 5.71
N ARG A 71 -12.75 -7.04 6.66
CA ARG A 71 -13.20 -8.45 6.60
C ARG A 71 -14.73 -8.57 6.63
N ARG A 72 -15.41 -7.82 7.49
CA ARG A 72 -16.88 -7.87 7.65
C ARG A 72 -17.58 -7.39 6.37
N ILE A 73 -17.22 -6.20 5.89
CA ILE A 73 -17.76 -5.62 4.64
C ILE A 73 -17.54 -6.58 3.47
N TRP A 74 -16.30 -7.07 3.29
CA TRP A 74 -15.98 -7.95 2.17
C TRP A 74 -16.73 -9.28 2.24
N SER A 75 -16.76 -9.93 3.40
CA SER A 75 -17.44 -11.22 3.58
C SER A 75 -18.94 -11.11 3.28
N ILE A 76 -19.59 -10.06 3.77
CA ILE A 76 -21.01 -9.80 3.52
C ILE A 76 -21.25 -9.54 2.03
N ALA A 77 -20.47 -8.63 1.41
CA ALA A 77 -20.63 -8.32 -0.01
C ALA A 77 -20.47 -9.59 -0.87
N MET A 78 -19.39 -10.35 -0.66
CA MET A 78 -19.13 -11.57 -1.43
C MET A 78 -20.23 -12.62 -1.29
N ARG A 79 -20.84 -12.75 -0.10
CA ARG A 79 -21.92 -13.70 0.16
C ARG A 79 -23.26 -13.22 -0.42
N GLU A 80 -23.69 -12.02 -0.04
CA GLU A 80 -25.05 -11.52 -0.31
C GLU A 80 -25.21 -10.94 -1.71
N MET A 81 -24.15 -10.34 -2.29
CA MET A 81 -24.23 -9.65 -3.58
C MET A 81 -23.65 -10.46 -4.73
N TYR A 82 -22.60 -11.26 -4.45
CA TYR A 82 -21.86 -11.98 -5.49
C TYR A 82 -22.03 -13.51 -5.47
N ASP A 83 -22.75 -14.06 -4.48
CA ASP A 83 -22.97 -15.50 -4.30
C ASP A 83 -21.66 -16.33 -4.36
N VAL A 84 -20.62 -15.82 -3.69
CA VAL A 84 -19.30 -16.44 -3.65
C VAL A 84 -19.20 -17.36 -2.45
N GLY A 85 -18.61 -18.54 -2.64
CA GLY A 85 -18.37 -19.50 -1.57
C GLY A 85 -17.40 -19.00 -0.50
N GLU A 86 -17.39 -19.68 0.64
CA GLU A 86 -16.68 -19.30 1.87
C GLU A 86 -15.23 -18.85 1.65
N ARG A 87 -14.48 -19.52 0.76
CA ARG A 87 -13.08 -19.19 0.50
C ARG A 87 -12.89 -17.79 -0.09
N GLY A 88 -13.81 -17.32 -0.94
CA GLY A 88 -13.73 -15.98 -1.53
C GLY A 88 -14.20 -14.87 -0.59
N GLN A 89 -14.95 -15.23 0.46
CA GLN A 89 -15.38 -14.32 1.52
C GLN A 89 -14.26 -13.97 2.51
N LYS A 90 -13.20 -14.77 2.57
CA LYS A 90 -12.06 -14.58 3.49
C LYS A 90 -11.07 -13.56 2.94
N LEU A 91 -11.26 -12.29 3.30
CA LEU A 91 -10.31 -11.21 3.01
C LEU A 91 -9.01 -11.44 3.79
N LYS A 92 -7.90 -11.62 3.07
CA LYS A 92 -6.56 -11.75 3.64
C LYS A 92 -5.73 -10.53 3.30
N TYR A 93 -5.08 -9.95 4.30
CA TYR A 93 -4.38 -8.69 4.13
C TYR A 93 -2.99 -8.68 4.78
N HIS A 94 -2.11 -7.90 4.15
CA HIS A 94 -0.86 -7.42 4.70
C HIS A 94 -1.09 -6.03 5.31
N ILE A 95 -0.45 -5.77 6.45
CA ILE A 95 -0.34 -4.43 7.04
C ILE A 95 1.11 -4.00 6.98
N GLN A 96 1.34 -2.73 6.65
CA GLN A 96 2.59 -2.05 6.91
C GLN A 96 2.31 -0.86 7.84
N SER A 97 3.18 -0.63 8.82
CA SER A 97 3.17 0.62 9.60
C SER A 97 3.27 1.85 8.70
N SER A 98 2.73 2.99 9.12
CA SER A 98 2.69 4.19 8.27
C SER A 98 4.06 4.88 8.21
N GLY A 99 4.61 5.03 7.01
CA GLY A 99 5.85 5.78 6.78
C GLY A 99 5.66 7.27 7.08
N ARG A 100 4.49 7.83 6.76
CA ARG A 100 4.10 9.22 7.01
C ARG A 100 4.07 9.59 8.49
N SER A 101 3.84 8.61 9.37
CA SER A 101 3.88 8.81 10.82
C SER A 101 5.30 8.90 11.38
N LEU A 102 6.32 8.56 10.60
CA LEU A 102 7.71 8.57 11.01
C LEU A 102 8.37 9.89 10.62
N HIS A 103 9.21 10.42 11.49
CA HIS A 103 9.76 11.77 11.36
C HIS A 103 11.28 11.75 11.35
N ALA A 104 11.87 12.70 10.64
CA ALA A 104 13.32 12.89 10.61
C ALA A 104 13.84 13.43 11.95
N GLN A 105 13.07 14.35 12.56
CA GLN A 105 13.33 14.83 13.92
C GLN A 105 13.11 13.70 14.91
N GLU A 106 14.03 13.56 15.86
CA GLU A 106 13.95 12.56 16.92
C GLU A 106 13.64 11.16 16.38
N TYR A 107 14.32 10.79 15.28
CA TYR A 107 13.96 9.61 14.50
C TYR A 107 13.97 8.31 15.32
N THR A 108 14.75 8.24 16.41
CA THR A 108 14.72 7.07 17.31
C THR A 108 13.34 6.83 17.93
N TRP A 109 12.50 7.86 18.05
CA TRP A 109 11.13 7.74 18.57
C TRP A 109 10.16 7.08 17.59
N ASN A 110 10.59 6.89 16.34
CA ASN A 110 9.82 6.15 15.34
C ASN A 110 9.62 4.68 15.74
N ASP A 111 10.55 4.07 16.49
CA ASP A 111 10.37 2.70 17.02
C ASP A 111 9.14 2.59 17.93
N TYR A 112 8.86 3.63 18.73
CA TYR A 112 7.67 3.65 19.60
C TYR A 112 6.38 3.75 18.80
N ARG A 113 6.38 4.57 17.73
CA ARG A 113 5.23 4.72 16.82
C ARG A 113 4.96 3.40 16.09
N THR A 114 5.99 2.80 15.50
CA THR A 114 5.92 1.51 14.82
C THR A 114 5.45 0.40 15.76
N THR A 115 5.89 0.39 17.02
CA THR A 115 5.44 -0.59 18.03
C THR A 115 3.94 -0.53 18.27
N MET A 116 3.37 0.67 18.43
CA MET A 116 1.92 0.84 18.61
C MET A 116 1.13 0.42 17.37
N GLN A 117 1.62 0.76 16.18
CA GLN A 117 0.99 0.38 14.90
C GLN A 117 1.01 -1.13 14.66
N ALA A 118 2.13 -1.78 15.00
CA ALA A 118 2.28 -3.23 14.97
C ALA A 118 1.32 -3.91 15.96
N LEU A 119 1.15 -3.32 17.16
CA LEU A 119 0.19 -3.82 18.14
C LEU A 119 -1.25 -3.80 17.61
N TYR A 120 -1.68 -2.71 16.93
CA TYR A 120 -2.98 -2.69 16.26
C TYR A 120 -3.11 -3.81 15.22
N ALA A 121 -2.10 -4.00 14.38
CA ALA A 121 -2.13 -5.01 13.32
C ALA A 121 -2.25 -6.44 13.88
N LEU A 122 -1.49 -6.76 14.94
CA LEU A 122 -1.49 -8.08 15.56
C LEU A 122 -2.75 -8.32 16.40
N ALA A 123 -3.20 -7.32 17.17
CA ALA A 123 -4.43 -7.42 17.96
C ALA A 123 -5.69 -7.58 17.09
N ASP A 124 -5.67 -7.07 15.86
CA ASP A 124 -6.71 -7.28 14.86
C ASP A 124 -6.42 -8.46 13.91
N ASN A 125 -5.48 -9.34 14.26
CA ASN A 125 -5.20 -10.61 13.58
C ASN A 125 -4.88 -10.43 12.07
N ALA A 126 -3.95 -9.52 11.75
CA ALA A 126 -3.42 -9.36 10.39
C ALA A 126 -2.74 -10.64 9.89
N ASN A 127 -2.83 -10.93 8.59
CA ASN A 127 -2.25 -12.15 8.03
C ASN A 127 -0.75 -12.03 7.74
N SER A 128 -0.26 -10.79 7.60
CA SER A 128 1.13 -10.47 7.34
C SER A 128 1.40 -9.04 7.81
N LEU A 129 2.60 -8.78 8.33
CA LEU A 129 2.98 -7.49 8.91
C LEU A 129 4.38 -7.08 8.45
N HIS A 130 4.52 -5.82 8.03
CA HIS A 130 5.78 -5.12 7.88
C HIS A 130 5.86 -4.02 8.94
N THR A 131 6.97 -3.99 9.67
CA THR A 131 7.31 -2.93 10.62
C THR A 131 8.40 -2.08 10.00
N ASN A 132 8.14 -0.79 9.92
CA ASN A 132 9.03 0.21 9.38
C ASN A 132 10.20 0.44 10.33
N SER A 133 11.38 0.67 9.75
CA SER A 133 12.56 1.03 10.52
C SER A 133 12.53 2.49 10.95
N ARG A 134 13.20 2.81 12.07
CA ARG A 134 13.23 4.16 12.61
C ARG A 134 13.81 5.24 11.69
N ASP A 135 14.65 4.85 10.73
CA ASP A 135 15.33 5.69 9.75
C ASP A 135 14.54 5.90 8.44
N GLU A 136 13.30 5.40 8.35
CA GLU A 136 12.49 5.44 7.13
C GLU A 136 12.22 6.85 6.59
N ALA A 137 12.19 7.86 7.46
CA ALA A 137 12.03 9.25 7.05
C ALA A 137 13.17 9.77 6.14
N PHE A 138 14.32 9.09 6.14
CA PHE A 138 15.50 9.48 5.38
C PHE A 138 15.76 8.60 4.15
N GLY A 139 15.39 7.32 4.19
CA GLY A 139 15.60 6.41 3.06
C GLY A 139 15.47 4.93 3.41
N THR A 140 16.07 4.09 2.56
CA THR A 140 16.10 2.64 2.74
C THR A 140 16.87 2.28 4.02
N PRO A 141 16.33 1.40 4.87
CA PRO A 141 16.91 1.12 6.17
C PRO A 141 18.22 0.37 6.09
N THR A 142 19.08 0.59 7.10
CA THR A 142 20.33 -0.16 7.31
C THR A 142 20.08 -1.54 7.95
N GLU A 143 21.09 -2.41 7.96
CA GLU A 143 20.97 -3.73 8.62
C GLU A 143 20.61 -3.61 10.10
N ASP A 144 21.16 -2.60 10.79
CA ASP A 144 20.91 -2.37 12.21
C ASP A 144 19.47 -1.92 12.48
N THR A 145 18.96 -0.96 11.69
CA THR A 145 17.59 -0.45 11.90
C THR A 145 16.54 -1.45 11.45
N VAL A 146 16.81 -2.28 10.42
CA VAL A 146 15.97 -3.44 10.06
C VAL A 146 15.90 -4.44 11.20
N ARG A 147 17.02 -4.72 11.89
CA ARG A 147 17.02 -5.65 13.02
C ARG A 147 16.10 -5.19 14.15
N ASP A 148 16.12 -3.89 14.48
CA ASP A 148 15.23 -3.29 15.48
C ASP A 148 13.75 -3.39 15.04
N ALA A 149 13.46 -3.09 13.77
CA ALA A 149 12.11 -3.23 13.22
C ALA A 149 11.58 -4.66 13.31
N VAL A 150 12.41 -5.67 13.05
CA VAL A 150 12.06 -7.10 13.23
C VAL A 150 11.86 -7.45 14.71
N ALA A 151 12.69 -6.91 15.60
CA ALA A 151 12.59 -7.15 17.03
C ALA A 151 11.24 -6.71 17.61
N ILE A 152 10.64 -5.62 17.11
CA ILE A 152 9.28 -5.18 17.49
C ILE A 152 8.28 -6.32 17.31
N GLN A 153 8.26 -6.97 16.14
CA GLN A 153 7.33 -8.08 15.88
C GLN A 153 7.61 -9.29 16.77
N LEU A 154 8.89 -9.60 17.01
CA LEU A 154 9.30 -10.72 17.86
C LEU A 154 8.88 -10.50 19.32
N ILE A 155 9.12 -9.32 19.88
CA ILE A 155 8.73 -8.98 21.25
C ILE A 155 7.21 -9.06 21.39
N LEU A 156 6.46 -8.44 20.46
CA LEU A 156 4.99 -8.47 20.51
C LEU A 156 4.43 -9.90 20.37
N SER A 157 5.01 -10.75 19.53
CA SER A 157 4.52 -12.11 19.30
C SER A 157 5.01 -13.15 20.31
N ARG A 158 6.15 -12.93 20.98
CA ARG A 158 6.80 -13.93 21.86
C ARG A 158 6.80 -13.54 23.33
N GLU A 159 6.84 -12.26 23.66
CA GLU A 159 7.01 -11.78 25.04
C GLU A 159 5.76 -11.07 25.56
N TYR A 160 5.07 -10.30 24.71
CA TYR A 160 3.94 -9.50 25.13
C TYR A 160 2.70 -10.37 25.41
N GLY A 161 2.41 -10.56 26.71
CA GLY A 161 1.42 -11.52 27.19
C GLY A 161 -0.02 -11.29 26.68
N TRP A 162 -0.40 -10.06 26.34
CA TRP A 162 -1.76 -9.77 25.86
C TRP A 162 -2.06 -10.45 24.51
N LEU A 163 -1.06 -10.57 23.62
CA LEU A 163 -1.20 -11.21 22.32
C LEU A 163 -1.05 -12.74 22.36
N GLN A 164 -0.97 -13.35 23.56
CA GLN A 164 -1.20 -14.79 23.71
C GLN A 164 -2.68 -15.16 23.50
N ASN A 165 -3.58 -14.18 23.65
CA ASN A 165 -4.96 -14.29 23.20
C ASN A 165 -5.06 -13.83 21.73
N GLU A 166 -5.68 -14.65 20.88
CA GLU A 166 -5.76 -14.40 19.42
C GLU A 166 -6.94 -13.51 19.00
N ASN A 167 -7.81 -13.13 19.94
CA ASN A 167 -8.99 -12.32 19.69
C ASN A 167 -9.21 -11.23 20.76
N PRO A 168 -8.17 -10.47 21.17
CA PRO A 168 -8.18 -9.71 22.43
C PRO A 168 -9.09 -8.48 22.39
N LEU A 169 -9.55 -8.09 21.20
CA LEU A 169 -10.46 -6.97 20.99
C LEU A 169 -11.95 -7.39 21.03
N GLN A 170 -12.27 -8.69 20.96
CA GLN A 170 -13.66 -9.16 20.99
C GLN A 170 -14.28 -8.96 22.37
N GLY A 171 -15.49 -8.39 22.43
CA GLY A 171 -16.18 -8.03 23.67
C GLY A 171 -15.77 -6.68 24.26
N SER A 172 -14.80 -5.98 23.67
CA SER A 172 -14.48 -4.61 24.07
C SER A 172 -15.55 -3.65 23.56
N PHE A 173 -16.22 -2.94 24.47
CA PHE A 173 -17.24 -1.94 24.10
C PHE A 173 -16.71 -0.88 23.14
N VAL A 174 -15.47 -0.41 23.34
CA VAL A 174 -14.85 0.60 22.46
C VAL A 174 -14.53 0.01 21.09
N ALA A 175 -14.01 -1.23 21.04
CA ALA A 175 -13.67 -1.85 19.76
C ALA A 175 -14.93 -2.16 18.94
N GLU A 176 -16.00 -2.65 19.56
CA GLU A 176 -17.29 -2.90 18.90
C GLU A 176 -17.92 -1.61 18.41
N TRP A 177 -18.02 -0.60 19.27
CA TRP A 177 -18.53 0.72 18.88
C TRP A 177 -17.73 1.31 17.72
N LEU A 178 -16.40 1.29 17.80
CA LEU A 178 -15.54 1.83 16.74
C LEU A 178 -15.66 1.03 15.45
N THR A 179 -15.81 -0.29 15.53
CA THR A 179 -16.03 -1.17 14.36
C THR A 179 -17.28 -0.76 13.61
N ASP A 180 -18.39 -0.54 14.32
CA ASP A 180 -19.66 -0.17 13.69
C ASP A 180 -19.61 1.23 13.07
N HIS A 181 -18.98 2.20 13.74
CA HIS A 181 -18.86 3.56 13.22
C HIS A 181 -17.92 3.65 12.02
N VAL A 182 -16.79 2.94 12.06
CA VAL A 182 -15.85 2.88 10.93
C VAL A 182 -16.51 2.19 9.72
N GLU A 183 -17.27 1.12 9.95
CA GLU A 183 -18.03 0.46 8.88
C GLU A 183 -19.05 1.41 8.24
N GLU A 184 -19.87 2.09 9.05
CA GLU A 184 -20.87 3.04 8.56
C GLU A 184 -20.23 4.16 7.72
N GLN A 185 -19.12 4.73 8.20
CA GLN A 185 -18.41 5.79 7.48
C GLN A 185 -17.80 5.29 6.16
N ILE A 186 -17.24 4.07 6.13
CA ILE A 186 -16.74 3.46 4.89
C ILE A 186 -17.88 3.27 3.88
N LEU A 187 -19.04 2.79 4.33
CA LEU A 187 -20.22 2.62 3.48
C LEU A 187 -20.76 3.97 2.97
N GLY A 188 -20.70 5.03 3.78
CA GLY A 188 -21.02 6.39 3.32
C GLY A 188 -20.14 6.86 2.16
N VAL A 189 -18.83 6.56 2.19
CA VAL A 189 -17.93 6.84 1.06
C VAL A 189 -18.27 5.99 -0.16
N PHE A 190 -18.69 4.72 0.01
CA PHE A 190 -19.18 3.92 -1.11
C PHE A 190 -20.38 4.57 -1.79
N GLU A 191 -21.34 5.09 -1.04
CA GLU A 191 -22.52 5.78 -1.60
C GLU A 191 -22.14 7.06 -2.33
N GLU A 192 -21.19 7.84 -1.81
CA GLU A 192 -20.62 9.00 -2.50
C GLU A 192 -20.00 8.62 -3.84
N MET A 193 -19.24 7.52 -3.90
CA MET A 193 -18.64 7.02 -5.15
C MET A 193 -19.69 6.44 -6.11
N HIS A 194 -20.67 5.71 -5.58
CA HIS A 194 -21.74 5.12 -6.39
C HIS A 194 -22.52 6.21 -7.13
N ARG A 195 -22.88 7.31 -6.46
CA ARG A 195 -23.55 8.48 -7.08
C ARG A 195 -22.75 9.13 -8.20
N ARG A 196 -21.44 8.86 -8.29
CA ARG A 196 -20.53 9.35 -9.33
C ARG A 196 -20.23 8.31 -10.41
N GLY A 197 -20.99 7.22 -10.48
CA GLY A 197 -20.75 6.14 -11.45
C GLY A 197 -19.71 5.12 -10.98
N GLY A 198 -19.59 4.93 -9.66
CA GLY A 198 -18.64 3.98 -9.06
C GLY A 198 -17.19 4.48 -9.12
N VAL A 199 -16.23 3.56 -9.03
CA VAL A 199 -14.80 3.91 -9.00
C VAL A 199 -14.37 4.63 -10.27
N LEU A 200 -14.75 4.13 -11.45
CA LEU A 200 -14.32 4.70 -12.72
C LEU A 200 -14.90 6.10 -12.94
N GLY A 201 -16.19 6.31 -12.71
CA GLY A 201 -16.78 7.66 -12.83
C GLY A 201 -16.25 8.62 -11.75
N SER A 202 -15.93 8.13 -10.55
CA SER A 202 -15.25 8.94 -9.52
C SER A 202 -13.85 9.38 -9.98
N LEU A 203 -13.12 8.53 -10.70
CA LEU A 203 -11.80 8.88 -11.28
C LEU A 203 -11.93 9.96 -12.35
N GLU A 204 -12.98 9.95 -13.17
CA GLU A 204 -13.22 10.95 -14.21
C GLU A 204 -13.43 12.36 -13.64
N VAL A 205 -14.03 12.47 -12.46
CA VAL A 205 -14.26 13.74 -11.76
C VAL A 205 -13.23 14.03 -10.66
N ASN A 206 -12.11 13.30 -10.64
CA ASN A 206 -11.02 13.43 -9.66
C ASN A 206 -11.46 13.30 -8.19
N TYR A 207 -12.59 12.65 -7.87
CA TYR A 207 -13.14 12.61 -6.51
C TYR A 207 -12.15 12.00 -5.50
N GLN A 208 -11.58 10.83 -5.82
CA GLN A 208 -10.63 10.17 -4.92
C GLN A 208 -9.40 11.04 -4.68
N ARG A 209 -8.84 11.62 -5.74
CA ARG A 209 -7.64 12.44 -5.67
C ARG A 209 -7.87 13.70 -4.84
N ASN A 210 -8.96 14.41 -5.10
CA ASN A 210 -9.30 15.63 -4.36
C ASN A 210 -9.52 15.32 -2.89
N ARG A 211 -10.27 14.25 -2.57
CA ARG A 211 -10.48 13.83 -1.19
C ARG A 211 -9.18 13.52 -0.45
N ILE A 212 -8.26 12.77 -1.08
CA ILE A 212 -6.94 12.48 -0.50
C ILE A 212 -6.15 13.78 -0.27
N GLN A 213 -6.18 14.71 -1.24
CA GLN A 213 -5.48 15.99 -1.13
C GLN A 213 -6.06 16.87 -0.02
N ASP A 214 -7.39 16.97 0.08
CA ASP A 214 -8.08 17.76 1.11
C ASP A 214 -7.76 17.23 2.51
N GLU A 215 -7.80 15.90 2.70
CA GLU A 215 -7.44 15.26 3.96
C GLU A 215 -5.96 15.44 4.30
N SER A 216 -5.08 15.37 3.29
CA SER A 216 -3.65 15.62 3.44
C SER A 216 -3.39 17.06 3.91
N MET A 217 -4.02 18.04 3.26
CA MET A 217 -3.89 19.45 3.60
C MET A 217 -4.42 19.74 5.01
N LEU A 218 -5.52 19.12 5.41
CA LEU A 218 -6.04 19.23 6.77
C LEU A 218 -5.05 18.70 7.80
N TYR A 219 -4.45 17.53 7.55
CA TYR A 219 -3.44 16.96 8.43
C TYR A 219 -2.20 17.87 8.54
N GLU A 220 -1.65 18.31 7.41
CA GLU A 220 -0.45 19.18 7.43
C GLU A 220 -0.76 20.52 8.11
N HIS A 221 -1.95 21.10 7.90
CA HIS A 221 -2.37 22.32 8.60
C HIS A 221 -2.37 22.11 10.12
N LYS A 222 -3.00 21.04 10.60
CA LYS A 222 -3.06 20.71 12.04
C LYS A 222 -1.68 20.40 12.64
N LYS A 223 -0.80 19.78 11.85
CA LYS A 223 0.59 19.52 12.24
C LYS A 223 1.37 20.82 12.34
N HIS A 224 1.22 21.74 11.39
CA HIS A 224 1.94 23.00 11.38
C HIS A 224 1.44 23.99 12.44
N ASP A 225 0.13 24.06 12.67
CA ASP A 225 -0.47 24.96 13.68
C ASP A 225 -0.38 24.41 15.12
N GLY A 226 -0.01 23.13 15.28
CA GLY A 226 0.17 22.46 16.57
C GLY A 226 -1.12 21.91 17.19
N THR A 227 -2.27 22.04 16.53
CA THR A 227 -3.54 21.45 17.00
C THR A 227 -3.52 19.92 16.97
N LEU A 228 -2.71 19.34 16.08
CA LEU A 228 -2.31 17.93 16.16
C LEU A 228 -0.91 17.83 16.77
N PRO A 229 -0.78 17.41 18.04
CA PRO A 229 0.52 17.31 18.69
C PRO A 229 1.34 16.16 18.11
N ILE A 230 2.55 16.48 17.64
CA ILE A 230 3.54 15.53 17.16
C ILE A 230 4.81 15.71 17.99
N ILE A 231 5.03 14.74 18.88
CA ILE A 231 6.15 14.74 19.84
C ILE A 231 7.49 14.71 19.09
N GLY A 232 8.35 15.69 19.35
CA GLY A 232 9.65 15.85 18.69
C GLY A 232 9.60 16.66 17.39
N VAL A 233 8.41 17.10 16.96
CA VAL A 233 8.25 17.89 15.73
C VAL A 233 7.67 19.27 16.04
N ASN A 234 6.48 19.35 16.63
CA ASN A 234 5.83 20.63 16.95
C ASN A 234 5.61 20.86 18.45
N THR A 235 5.87 19.86 19.28
CA THR A 235 5.83 19.92 20.73
C THR A 235 6.85 18.95 21.32
N PHE A 236 7.33 19.22 22.53
CA PHE A 236 8.42 18.45 23.17
C PHE A 236 9.64 18.32 22.24
N THR A 237 10.07 19.45 21.68
CA THR A 237 11.21 19.55 20.77
C THR A 237 12.49 19.74 21.57
N ASP A 238 13.59 19.10 21.15
CA ASP A 238 14.91 19.35 21.69
C ASP A 238 15.40 20.78 21.30
N PRO A 239 15.64 21.68 22.27
CA PRO A 239 16.15 23.02 21.99
C PRO A 239 17.55 23.03 21.35
N GLU A 240 18.33 21.95 21.49
CA GLU A 240 19.67 21.82 20.91
C GLU A 240 19.67 21.09 19.56
N ALA A 241 18.52 20.60 19.07
CA ALA A 241 18.39 19.89 17.79
C ALA A 241 18.40 20.82 16.55
N GLU A 242 19.26 21.84 16.55
CA GLU A 242 19.51 22.73 15.39
C GLU A 242 20.06 21.97 14.17
N ALA A 243 20.62 20.77 14.35
CA ALA A 243 21.25 19.97 13.31
C ALA A 243 20.28 19.42 12.23
N LEU A 244 18.97 19.46 12.45
CA LEU A 244 17.94 18.97 11.52
C LEU A 244 17.03 20.08 10.97
N SER A 245 17.41 21.35 11.12
CA SER A 245 16.75 22.44 10.42
C SER A 245 16.94 22.29 8.91
N ALA A 246 16.00 22.81 8.09
CA ALA A 246 16.14 22.79 6.64
C ALA A 246 17.46 23.44 6.16
N ASP A 247 18.00 24.38 6.95
CA ASP A 247 19.24 25.09 6.67
C ASP A 247 20.50 24.25 6.96
N ASN A 248 20.40 23.22 7.80
CA ASN A 248 21.50 22.31 8.17
C ASN A 248 21.32 20.89 7.62
N ALA A 249 20.23 20.60 6.90
CA ALA A 249 19.91 19.28 6.36
C ALA A 249 21.02 18.70 5.46
N ASP A 250 21.75 19.55 4.73
CA ASP A 250 22.88 19.15 3.88
C ASP A 250 24.13 18.71 4.68
N SER A 251 24.21 19.07 5.97
CA SER A 251 25.30 18.70 6.88
C SER A 251 25.03 17.43 7.68
N PHE A 252 23.78 16.96 7.68
CA PHE A 252 23.37 15.75 8.37
C PHE A 252 23.66 14.53 7.48
N ASP A 253 24.76 13.85 7.76
CA ASP A 253 25.10 12.58 7.11
C ASP A 253 24.59 11.43 7.97
N MET A 254 23.60 10.69 7.44
CA MET A 254 23.07 9.50 8.08
C MET A 254 23.26 8.31 7.15
N ASP A 255 23.81 7.24 7.70
CA ASP A 255 23.97 5.99 6.99
C ASP A 255 22.59 5.44 6.60
N VAL A 256 22.34 5.39 5.28
CA VAL A 256 21.17 4.76 4.67
C VAL A 256 21.63 3.92 3.49
N THR A 257 20.90 2.85 3.17
CA THR A 257 21.29 1.98 2.06
C THR A 257 21.08 2.70 0.73
N ARG A 258 22.17 2.93 -0.01
CA ARG A 258 22.18 3.56 -1.34
C ARG A 258 23.02 2.74 -2.30
N SER A 259 22.59 2.69 -3.55
CA SER A 259 23.38 2.03 -4.60
C SER A 259 24.62 2.86 -4.94
N ASP A 260 25.78 2.23 -5.02
CA ASP A 260 27.02 2.92 -5.41
C ASP A 260 27.18 3.02 -6.94
N GLU A 261 28.17 3.81 -7.39
CA GLU A 261 28.44 3.95 -8.82
C GLU A 261 28.86 2.63 -9.48
N SER A 262 29.54 1.74 -8.76
CA SER A 262 29.98 0.45 -9.29
C SER A 262 28.78 -0.46 -9.59
N GLU A 263 27.78 -0.48 -8.71
CA GLU A 263 26.53 -1.24 -8.88
C GLU A 263 25.71 -0.68 -10.04
N LYS A 264 25.56 0.65 -10.13
CA LYS A 264 24.88 1.30 -11.26
C LYS A 264 25.55 0.92 -12.59
N ARG A 265 26.88 1.01 -12.65
CA ARG A 265 27.65 0.62 -13.84
C ARG A 265 27.52 -0.87 -14.15
N MET A 266 27.48 -1.72 -13.14
CA MET A 266 27.25 -3.16 -13.28
C MET A 266 25.89 -3.44 -13.94
N VAL A 267 24.81 -2.83 -13.45
CA VAL A 267 23.47 -3.00 -14.01
C VAL A 267 23.39 -2.51 -15.46
N ILE A 268 23.97 -1.35 -15.77
CA ILE A 268 24.03 -0.80 -17.14
C ILE A 268 24.80 -1.74 -18.07
N LYS A 269 25.97 -2.24 -17.65
CA LYS A 269 26.79 -3.16 -18.45
C LYS A 269 26.04 -4.47 -18.70
N ARG A 270 25.40 -5.04 -17.67
CA ARG A 270 24.59 -6.25 -17.78
C ARG A 270 23.43 -6.06 -18.75
N ASN A 271 22.71 -4.94 -18.65
CA ASN A 271 21.57 -4.65 -19.51
C ASN A 271 21.98 -4.48 -20.99
N ARG A 272 23.07 -3.75 -21.26
CA ARG A 272 23.62 -3.61 -22.63
C ARG A 272 24.06 -4.95 -23.21
N LYS A 273 24.78 -5.75 -22.43
CA LYS A 273 25.22 -7.08 -22.84
C LYS A 273 24.02 -7.97 -23.18
N PHE A 274 23.01 -8.00 -22.31
CA PHE A 274 21.78 -8.76 -22.53
C PHE A 274 21.08 -8.34 -23.84
N GLN A 275 20.93 -7.04 -24.09
CA GLN A 275 20.33 -6.55 -25.35
C GLN A 275 21.14 -6.99 -26.58
N GLN A 276 22.47 -6.93 -26.52
CA GLN A 276 23.34 -7.35 -27.62
C GLN A 276 23.21 -8.85 -27.91
N GLU A 277 23.27 -9.69 -26.87
CA GLU A 277 23.17 -11.16 -26.99
C GLU A 277 21.82 -11.63 -27.55
N HIS A 278 20.76 -10.84 -27.33
CA HIS A 278 19.39 -11.21 -27.67
C HIS A 278 18.77 -10.37 -28.79
N THR A 279 19.58 -9.62 -29.56
CA THR A 279 19.09 -8.63 -30.54
C THR A 279 18.01 -9.20 -31.46
N GLU A 280 18.32 -10.26 -32.22
CA GLU A 280 17.39 -10.85 -33.22
C GLU A 280 16.12 -11.41 -32.57
N ALA A 281 16.25 -12.18 -31.49
CA ALA A 281 15.11 -12.75 -30.77
C ALA A 281 14.20 -11.66 -30.18
N SER A 282 14.79 -10.58 -29.66
CA SER A 282 14.06 -9.46 -29.08
C SER A 282 13.24 -8.71 -30.12
N GLU A 283 13.75 -8.52 -31.34
CA GLU A 283 13.01 -7.85 -32.42
C GLU A 283 11.76 -8.65 -32.81
N VAL A 284 11.89 -9.97 -32.98
CA VAL A 284 10.77 -10.86 -33.30
C VAL A 284 9.74 -10.89 -32.15
N GLY A 285 10.21 -11.03 -30.90
CA GLY A 285 9.35 -11.06 -29.73
C GLY A 285 8.57 -9.76 -29.52
N ILE A 286 9.23 -8.61 -29.69
CA ILE A 286 8.60 -7.29 -29.59
C ILE A 286 7.58 -7.08 -30.71
N ALA A 287 7.88 -7.52 -31.95
CA ALA A 287 6.92 -7.46 -33.04
C ALA A 287 5.65 -8.28 -32.73
N ARG A 288 5.83 -9.50 -32.20
CA ARG A 288 4.71 -10.36 -31.75
C ARG A 288 3.91 -9.70 -30.63
N LEU A 289 4.57 -9.15 -29.61
CA LEU A 289 3.88 -8.45 -28.51
C LEU A 289 3.02 -7.30 -29.03
N LYS A 290 3.55 -6.49 -29.95
CA LYS A 290 2.81 -5.38 -30.57
C LYS A 290 1.61 -5.88 -31.38
N GLN A 291 1.76 -6.99 -32.09
CA GLN A 291 0.66 -7.61 -32.83
C GLN A 291 -0.45 -8.08 -31.88
N VAL A 292 -0.10 -8.84 -30.84
CA VAL A 292 -1.05 -9.32 -29.82
C VAL A 292 -1.80 -8.15 -29.17
N ALA A 293 -1.11 -7.04 -28.87
CA ALA A 293 -1.73 -5.84 -28.33
C ALA A 293 -2.79 -5.22 -29.27
N ARG A 294 -2.52 -5.15 -30.58
CA ARG A 294 -3.46 -4.59 -31.56
C ARG A 294 -4.66 -5.50 -31.81
N GLU A 295 -4.44 -6.80 -31.75
CA GLU A 295 -5.49 -7.82 -31.96
C GLU A 295 -6.33 -8.07 -30.70
N GLY A 296 -5.99 -7.46 -29.57
CA GLY A 296 -6.71 -7.64 -28.30
C GLY A 296 -6.47 -9.01 -27.65
N GLY A 297 -5.33 -9.65 -27.94
CA GLY A 297 -4.96 -10.94 -27.37
C GLY A 297 -4.38 -10.84 -25.94
N ASN A 298 -3.97 -11.99 -25.40
CA ASN A 298 -3.42 -12.06 -24.04
C ASN A 298 -1.95 -11.58 -23.99
N LEU A 299 -1.75 -10.38 -23.48
CA LEU A 299 -0.41 -9.78 -23.35
C LEU A 299 0.49 -10.53 -22.36
N PHE A 300 -0.07 -11.11 -21.31
CA PHE A 300 0.74 -11.81 -20.30
C PHE A 300 1.37 -13.09 -20.89
N GLU A 301 0.61 -13.84 -21.68
CA GLU A 301 1.11 -15.01 -22.40
C GLU A 301 2.24 -14.62 -23.37
N ALA A 302 2.03 -13.57 -24.17
CA ALA A 302 3.08 -13.05 -25.05
C ALA A 302 4.33 -12.57 -24.26
N MET A 303 4.14 -11.97 -23.07
CA MET A 303 5.25 -11.56 -22.23
C MET A 303 6.04 -12.75 -21.68
N MET A 304 5.37 -13.83 -21.26
CA MET A 304 6.04 -15.05 -20.76
C MET A 304 6.99 -15.66 -21.80
N ASP A 305 6.65 -15.54 -23.09
CA ASP A 305 7.48 -16.07 -24.17
C ASP A 305 8.69 -15.20 -24.50
N ILE A 306 8.71 -13.92 -24.11
CA ILE A 306 9.74 -12.94 -24.52
C ILE A 306 10.65 -12.48 -23.37
N VAL A 307 10.26 -12.70 -22.11
CA VAL A 307 11.01 -12.20 -20.93
C VAL A 307 12.45 -12.72 -20.84
N GLU A 308 12.75 -13.86 -21.48
CA GLU A 308 14.11 -14.41 -21.51
C GLU A 308 15.08 -13.64 -22.42
N TYR A 309 14.55 -12.81 -23.35
CA TYR A 309 15.36 -12.11 -24.35
C TYR A 309 14.93 -10.65 -24.60
N CYS A 310 13.90 -10.15 -23.89
CA CYS A 310 13.46 -8.76 -23.93
C CYS A 310 13.61 -8.10 -22.56
N THR A 311 14.19 -6.90 -22.52
CA THR A 311 14.26 -6.10 -21.30
C THR A 311 12.92 -5.43 -20.96
N VAL A 312 12.72 -5.09 -19.68
CA VAL A 312 11.54 -4.32 -19.21
C VAL A 312 11.35 -3.03 -20.03
N GLY A 313 12.44 -2.34 -20.36
CA GLY A 313 12.41 -1.11 -21.17
C GLY A 313 11.91 -1.34 -22.59
N GLN A 314 12.39 -2.40 -23.26
CA GLN A 314 11.91 -2.77 -24.61
C GLN A 314 10.42 -3.12 -24.60
N VAL A 315 9.97 -3.94 -23.64
CA VAL A 315 8.56 -4.33 -23.50
C VAL A 315 7.68 -3.10 -23.24
N THR A 316 8.09 -2.24 -22.30
CA THR A 316 7.34 -1.02 -21.97
C THR A 316 7.21 -0.08 -23.16
N GLN A 317 8.31 0.18 -23.87
CA GLN A 317 8.30 1.05 -25.04
C GLN A 317 7.41 0.50 -26.15
N ALA A 318 7.43 -0.81 -26.37
CA ALA A 318 6.56 -1.46 -27.35
C ALA A 318 5.07 -1.31 -27.03
N LEU A 319 4.70 -1.41 -25.75
CA LEU A 319 3.33 -1.18 -25.30
C LEU A 319 2.94 0.30 -25.36
N PHE A 320 3.85 1.23 -25.12
CA PHE A 320 3.58 2.67 -25.32
C PHE A 320 3.28 3.02 -26.78
N GLU A 321 3.95 2.39 -27.72
CA GLU A 321 3.72 2.60 -29.16
C GLU A 321 2.39 2.03 -29.66
N THR A 322 1.78 1.10 -28.91
CA THR A 322 0.55 0.40 -29.31
C THR A 322 -0.68 0.80 -28.50
N GLY A 323 -0.55 0.94 -27.18
CA GLY A 323 -1.63 1.31 -26.26
C GLY A 323 -1.57 2.75 -25.74
N GLY A 324 -0.53 3.51 -26.08
CA GLY A 324 -0.33 4.88 -25.62
C GLY A 324 0.31 4.98 -24.23
N LYS A 325 0.47 6.22 -23.76
CA LYS A 325 1.04 6.54 -22.43
C LYS A 325 -0.05 7.10 -21.53
N PHE A 326 0.05 6.80 -20.24
CA PHE A 326 -0.80 7.43 -19.24
C PHE A 326 -0.65 8.96 -19.31
N ARG A 327 -1.78 9.68 -19.36
CA ARG A 327 -1.83 11.13 -19.27
C ARG A 327 -2.26 11.49 -17.86
N ARG A 328 -1.48 12.32 -17.18
CA ARG A 328 -1.87 12.88 -15.89
C ARG A 328 -3.07 13.80 -16.13
N ASN A 329 -4.23 13.45 -15.59
CA ASN A 329 -5.34 14.38 -15.48
C ASN A 329 -4.97 15.41 -14.39
N MET A 330 -5.08 16.71 -14.70
CA MET A 330 -4.95 17.77 -13.71
C MET A 330 -6.31 18.01 -13.07
#